data_AF-A0A845WV57-F1
#
_entry.id   AF-A0A845WV57-F1
#
_cell.length_a   1.000
_cell.length_b   1.000
_cell.length_c   1.000
_cell.angle_alpha   90.00
_cell.angle_beta   90.00
_cell.angle_gamma   90.00
#
_symmetry.space_group_name_H-M   'P 1'
#
loop_
_entity.id
_entity.type
_entity.pdbx_description
1 polymer ?
#
loop_
_entity_poly.entity_id
_entity_poly.type
_entity_poly.pdbx_seq_one_letter_code
_entity_poly.pdbx_strand_id
1 'polypeptide(L)'
;MLDITLNWKPNPDTLAKLLTLANQQQKNLETLLDEAVLQYFQLQDQEPLSIEDDPIVGLYSGSLDLATNAEDILATEIQPQSGWTTKP
;
A
#
# COMPACT_ATOMS: atom_id res chain seq x y z
N MET A 1 -0.20 16.42 21.71
CA MET A 1 -1.28 16.17 20.74
C MET A 1 -1.91 17.52 20.47
N LEU A 2 -1.90 18.02 19.24
CA LEU A 2 -2.46 19.35 18.92
C LEU A 2 -3.99 19.21 18.89
N ASP A 3 -4.68 19.83 19.85
CA ASP A 3 -6.15 19.98 19.82
C ASP A 3 -6.50 21.04 18.77
N ILE A 4 -6.69 20.59 17.53
CA ILE A 4 -7.12 21.43 16.42
C ILE A 4 -8.64 21.40 16.39
N THR A 5 -9.28 22.48 16.85
CA THR A 5 -10.74 22.63 16.75
C THR A 5 -11.11 23.17 15.38
N LEU A 6 -11.68 22.32 14.52
CA LEU A 6 -12.16 22.72 13.20
C LEU A 6 -13.64 23.15 13.29
N ASN A 7 -13.92 24.43 13.03
CA ASN A 7 -15.30 24.92 12.92
C ASN A 7 -15.90 24.54 11.56
N TRP A 8 -16.24 23.27 11.38
CA TRP A 8 -16.88 22.78 10.18
C TRP A 8 -18.39 23.06 10.21
N LYS A 9 -18.90 23.75 9.19
CA LYS A 9 -20.33 24.01 8.98
C LYS A 9 -20.79 23.21 7.77
N PRO A 10 -21.18 21.93 7.93
CA PRO A 10 -21.72 21.15 6.83
C PRO A 10 -23.04 21.75 6.32
N ASN A 11 -23.36 21.44 5.07
CA ASN A 11 -24.66 21.72 4.49
C ASN A 11 -25.75 21.07 5.38
N PRO A 12 -26.88 21.76 5.68
CA PRO A 12 -27.98 21.22 6.49
C PRO A 12 -28.43 19.81 6.08
N ASP A 13 -28.49 19.50 4.78
CA ASP A 13 -28.87 18.15 4.32
C ASP A 13 -27.85 17.08 4.73
N THR A 14 -26.57 17.44 4.75
CA THR A 14 -25.47 16.55 5.15
C THR A 14 -25.50 16.32 6.65
N LEU A 15 -25.79 17.36 7.43
CA LEU A 15 -25.92 17.30 8.88
C LEU A 15 -27.10 16.41 9.28
N ALA A 16 -28.24 16.54 8.60
CA ALA A 16 -29.41 15.68 8.82
C ALA A 16 -29.10 14.20 8.55
N LYS A 17 -28.42 13.89 7.45
CA LYS A 17 -27.97 12.53 7.13
C LYS A 17 -27.01 11.98 8.18
N LEU A 18 -26.01 12.76 8.58
CA LEU A 18 -25.06 12.39 9.64
C LEU A 18 -25.76 12.08 10.96
N LEU A 19 -26.74 12.90 11.37
CA LEU A 19 -27.53 12.65 12.58
C LEU A 19 -28.38 11.38 12.47
N THR A 20 -29.00 11.12 11.32
CA THR A 20 -29.74 9.86 11.13
C THR A 20 -28.82 8.65 11.19
N LEU A 21 -27.61 8.75 10.63
CA LEU A 21 -26.64 7.67 10.58
C LEU A 21 -26.01 7.42 11.95
N ALA A 22 -25.71 8.48 12.70
CA ALA A 22 -25.29 8.41 14.11
C ALA A 22 -26.35 7.73 14.99
N ASN A 23 -27.62 8.11 14.81
CA ASN A 23 -28.74 7.49 15.53
C ASN A 23 -28.90 6.00 15.18
N GLN A 24 -28.77 5.63 13.90
CA GLN A 24 -28.83 4.24 13.45
C GLN A 24 -27.69 3.39 14.04
N GLN A 25 -26.50 3.96 14.17
CA GLN A 25 -25.33 3.27 14.69
C GLN A 25 -25.21 3.36 16.22
N GLN A 26 -26.11 4.09 16.90
CA GLN A 26 -26.02 4.39 18.34
C GLN A 26 -24.65 4.95 18.75
N LYS A 27 -24.04 5.76 17.86
CA LYS A 27 -22.74 6.39 18.08
C LYS A 27 -22.89 7.89 18.22
N ASN A 28 -21.97 8.49 18.96
CA ASN A 28 -21.85 9.94 18.98
C ASN A 28 -21.35 10.44 17.62
N LEU A 29 -21.84 11.62 17.23
CA LEU A 29 -21.49 12.24 15.96
C LEU A 29 -19.98 12.48 15.84
N GLU A 30 -19.33 12.88 16.94
CA GLU A 30 -17.87 13.08 17.00
C GLU A 30 -17.10 11.79 16.68
N THR A 31 -17.44 10.68 17.34
CA THR A 31 -16.81 9.37 17.08
C THR A 31 -17.00 8.92 15.64
N LEU A 32 -18.18 9.17 15.07
CA LEU A 32 -18.47 8.83 13.67
C LEU A 32 -17.63 9.68 12.70
N LEU A 33 -17.44 10.96 13.00
CA LEU A 33 -16.58 11.85 12.21
C LEU A 33 -15.10 11.47 12.35
N ASP A 34 -14.63 11.13 13.55
CA ASP A 34 -13.26 10.66 13.77
C ASP A 34 -12.98 9.39 12.96
N GLU A 35 -13.89 8.41 12.99
CA GLU A 35 -13.79 7.19 12.19
C GLU A 35 -13.80 7.50 10.68
N ALA A 36 -14.66 8.39 10.22
CA ALA A 36 -14.74 8.77 8.80
C ALA A 36 -13.45 9.47 8.32
N VAL A 37 -12.86 10.34 9.16
CA VAL A 37 -11.60 11.01 8.87
C VAL A 37 -10.44 10.01 8.84
N LEU A 38 -10.39 9.08 9.80
CA LEU A 38 -9.39 8.00 9.79
C LEU A 38 -9.50 7.13 8.54
N GLN A 39 -10.72 6.75 8.14
CA GLN A 39 -10.94 5.99 6.92
C GLN A 39 -10.53 6.79 5.67
N TYR A 40 -10.78 8.10 5.65
CA TYR A 40 -10.35 8.96 4.54
C TYR A 40 -8.82 8.97 4.39
N PHE A 41 -8.08 9.12 5.50
CA PHE A 41 -6.61 9.05 5.46
C PHE A 41 -6.11 7.67 5.03
N GLN A 42 -6.71 6.60 5.55
CA GLN A 42 -6.36 5.24 5.14
C GLN A 42 -6.59 5.01 3.65
N LEU A 43 -7.68 5.53 3.08
CA LEU A 43 -7.95 5.43 1.65
C LEU A 43 -7.00 6.29 0.82
N GLN A 44 -6.56 7.44 1.34
CA GLN A 44 -5.58 8.30 0.68
C GLN A 44 -4.18 7.66 0.67
N ASP A 45 -3.79 6.98 1.76
CA ASP A 45 -2.55 6.19 1.82
C ASP A 45 -2.60 4.93 0.92
N GLN A 46 -3.79 4.53 0.47
CA GLN A 46 -4.03 3.41 -0.44
C GLN A 46 -4.13 3.85 -1.91
N GLU A 47 -3.88 5.13 -2.23
CA GLU A 47 -3.67 5.52 -3.62
C GLU A 47 -2.56 4.62 -4.18
N PRO A 48 -2.80 3.85 -5.26
CA PRO A 48 -1.78 2.95 -5.78
C PRO A 48 -0.59 3.83 -6.13
N LEU A 49 0.52 3.66 -5.41
CA LEU A 49 1.80 4.22 -5.78
C LEU A 49 1.93 3.95 -7.28
N SER A 50 2.00 5.02 -8.08
CA SER A 50 2.36 4.90 -9.49
C SER A 50 3.60 4.01 -9.50
N ILE A 51 3.65 3.02 -10.40
CA ILE A 51 4.81 2.11 -10.52
C ILE A 51 6.12 2.92 -10.68
N GLU A 52 6.02 4.17 -11.11
CA GLU A 52 7.12 5.15 -11.23
C GLU A 52 7.71 5.62 -9.89
N ASP A 53 6.97 5.58 -8.78
CA ASP A 53 7.38 6.10 -7.45
C ASP A 53 7.60 4.99 -6.40
N ASP A 54 7.54 3.71 -6.76
CA ASP A 54 7.86 2.62 -5.84
C ASP A 54 9.39 2.55 -5.60
N PRO A 55 9.91 2.88 -4.40
CA PRO A 55 11.34 2.87 -4.11
C PRO A 55 11.95 1.46 -4.14
N ILE A 56 11.13 0.41 -4.23
CA ILE A 56 11.55 -0.98 -4.36
C ILE A 56 11.54 -1.43 -5.84
N VAL A 57 10.81 -0.76 -6.72
CA VAL A 57 10.90 -0.96 -8.17
C VAL A 57 12.26 -0.44 -8.65
N GLY A 58 13.18 -1.38 -8.85
CA GLY A 58 14.58 -1.09 -9.23
C GLY A 58 15.61 -1.60 -8.22
N LEU A 59 15.22 -2.02 -7.00
CA LEU A 59 16.14 -2.64 -6.05
C LEU A 59 16.57 -4.05 -6.50
N TYR A 60 15.66 -4.73 -7.20
CA TYR A 60 15.94 -5.96 -7.92
C TYR A 60 15.35 -5.87 -9.32
N SER A 61 16.04 -5.15 -10.22
CA SER A 61 15.88 -5.42 -11.64
C SER A 61 16.52 -6.77 -11.92
N GLY A 62 15.73 -7.85 -11.81
CA GLY A 62 16.14 -9.13 -12.38
C GLY A 62 16.48 -8.86 -13.84
N SER A 63 17.76 -8.96 -14.19
CA SER A 63 18.17 -8.74 -15.58
C SER A 63 17.39 -9.73 -16.43
N LEU A 64 16.68 -9.24 -17.45
CA LEU A 64 15.98 -10.09 -18.41
C LEU A 64 16.95 -11.15 -18.98
N ASP A 65 18.22 -10.76 -19.13
CA ASP A 65 19.32 -11.61 -19.53
C ASP A 65 19.54 -12.80 -18.56
N LEU A 66 19.51 -12.57 -17.24
CA LEU A 66 19.67 -13.61 -16.23
C LEU A 66 18.46 -14.55 -16.19
N ALA A 67 17.25 -14.03 -16.37
CA ALA A 67 16.03 -14.83 -16.34
C ALA A 67 15.84 -15.67 -17.62
N THR A 68 16.21 -15.11 -18.79
CA THR A 68 16.09 -15.80 -20.08
C THR A 68 17.24 -16.76 -20.32
N ASN A 69 18.46 -16.43 -19.90
CA ASN A 69 19.66 -17.23 -20.17
C ASN A 69 20.17 -17.97 -18.93
N ALA A 70 19.33 -18.16 -17.92
CA ALA A 70 19.71 -18.84 -16.66
C ALA A 70 20.38 -20.20 -16.92
N GLU A 71 19.83 -20.99 -17.84
CA GLU A 71 20.34 -22.32 -18.18
C GLU A 71 21.73 -22.25 -18.84
N ASP A 72 21.92 -21.32 -19.76
CA ASP A 72 23.20 -21.13 -20.48
C ASP A 72 24.30 -20.60 -19.55
N ILE A 73 23.93 -19.72 -18.61
CA ILE A 73 24.83 -19.20 -17.58
C ILE A 73 25.26 -20.32 -16.64
N LEU A 74 24.31 -21.14 -16.15
CA LEU A 74 24.62 -22.29 -15.30
C LEU A 74 25.50 -23.31 -16.03
N ALA A 75 25.22 -23.60 -17.30
CA ALA A 75 26.04 -24.50 -18.11
C ALA A 75 27.47 -23.97 -18.33
N THR A 76 27.64 -22.64 -18.41
CA THR A 76 28.95 -22.00 -18.58
C THR A 76 29.75 -21.96 -17.27
N GLU A 77 29.09 -21.78 -16.13
CA GLU A 77 29.72 -21.63 -14.82
C GLU A 77 29.96 -22.98 -14.10
N ILE A 78 29.18 -24.01 -14.39
CA ILE A 78 29.39 -25.38 -13.87
C ILE A 78 30.44 -26.10 -14.73
N GLN A 79 31.70 -25.67 -14.59
CA GLN A 79 32.86 -26.35 -15.16
C GLN A 79 33.48 -27.32 -14.15
N PRO A 80 34.24 -28.34 -14.57
CA PRO A 80 34.86 -29.32 -13.66
C PRO A 80 35.76 -28.71 -12.56
N GLN A 81 36.18 -27.46 -12.72
CA GLN A 81 37.03 -26.71 -11.79
C GLN A 81 36.25 -25.77 -10.86
N SER A 82 34.93 -25.63 -11.04
CA SER A 82 34.11 -24.65 -10.31
C SER A 82 33.75 -25.10 -8.89
N GLY A 83 34.16 -26.30 -8.47
CA GLY A 83 33.88 -26.84 -7.13
C GLY A 83 32.42 -27.29 -6.93
N TRP A 84 31.56 -27.08 -7.93
CA TRP A 84 30.18 -27.55 -7.94
C TRP A 84 30.14 -28.99 -8.47
N THR A 85 30.29 -29.97 -7.59
CA THR A 85 30.05 -31.37 -7.95
C THR A 85 28.55 -31.65 -7.90
N THR A 86 27.92 -31.91 -9.03
CA THR A 86 26.59 -32.52 -9.04
C THR A 86 26.72 -33.92 -8.43
N LYS A 87 25.91 -34.20 -7.40
CA LYS A 87 25.83 -35.56 -6.84
C LYS A 87 25.18 -36.47 -7.88
N PRO A 88 25.73 -37.68 -8.12
CA PRO A 88 25.09 -38.70 -8.94
C PRO A 88 23.76 -39.17 -8.34
#